data_AF-A0A383ACX4-F1
#
_entry.id   AF-A0A383ACX4-F1
#
_cell.length_a   1.000
_cell.length_b   1.000
_cell.length_c   1.000
_cell.angle_alpha   90.00
_cell.angle_beta   90.00
_cell.angle_gamma   90.00
#
_symmetry.space_group_name_H-M   'P 1'
#
loop_
_entity.id
_entity.type
_entity.pdbx_description
1 polymer ?
#
loop_
_entity_poly.entity_id
_entity_poly.type
_entity_poly.pdbx_seq_one_letter_code
_entity_poly.pdbx_strand_id
1 'polypeptide(L)'
;QPTDRMGGHIVQGHVDCTGSISFIRKDDASHIITIEIQKKFMKYIVEKGFIAIDGISLTVSSIINGGFEVSIIPHTFDVTVLSLRKVGDYVNLEVDITAKYIENIVRNNSKY
;
A
#
# COMPACT_ATOMS: atom_id res chain seq x y z
N GLN A 1 20.17 -15.06 6.30
CA GLN A 1 20.62 -14.07 7.31
C GLN A 1 20.16 -12.70 6.81
N PRO A 2 19.84 -11.71 7.66
CA PRO A 2 19.40 -10.39 7.20
C PRO A 2 20.62 -9.58 6.75
N THR A 3 21.27 -10.04 5.69
CA THR A 3 22.34 -9.36 4.96
C THR A 3 21.89 -8.99 3.55
N ASP A 4 20.67 -9.35 3.18
CA ASP A 4 20.07 -8.96 1.90
C ASP A 4 19.71 -7.47 1.90
N ARG A 5 19.91 -6.84 0.74
CA ARG A 5 19.45 -5.47 0.48
C ARG A 5 17.94 -5.43 0.73
N MET A 6 17.50 -4.67 1.74
CA MET A 6 16.08 -4.34 1.89
C MET A 6 15.69 -3.41 0.74
N GLY A 7 15.17 -3.98 -0.35
CA GLY A 7 14.48 -3.22 -1.38
C GLY A 7 13.05 -2.94 -0.91
N GLY A 8 12.66 -1.67 -0.85
CA GLY A 8 11.32 -1.25 -0.40
C GLY A 8 11.33 -0.60 0.99
N HIS A 9 10.27 -0.85 1.76
CA HIS A 9 10.11 -0.36 3.14
C HIS A 9 10.00 -1.52 4.15
N ILE A 10 9.94 -1.18 5.44
CA ILE A 10 9.78 -2.16 6.51
C ILE A 10 8.35 -2.73 6.45
N VAL A 11 8.25 -4.02 6.15
CA VAL A 11 7.00 -4.80 6.19
C VAL A 11 7.12 -5.84 7.31
N GLN A 12 6.16 -5.82 8.23
CA GLN A 12 6.12 -6.66 9.43
C GLN A 12 5.34 -7.96 9.20
N GLY A 13 4.46 -7.99 8.20
CA GLY A 13 3.50 -9.09 8.02
C GLY A 13 2.26 -8.93 8.91
N HIS A 14 1.97 -7.71 9.37
CA HIS A 14 0.83 -7.39 10.24
C HIS A 14 -0.23 -6.65 9.43
N VAL A 15 -1.13 -7.42 8.83
CA VAL A 15 -2.23 -6.88 8.02
C VAL A 15 -3.13 -6.00 8.90
N ASP A 16 -3.31 -4.75 8.49
CA ASP A 16 -4.18 -3.78 9.17
C ASP A 16 -5.64 -3.92 8.73
N CYS A 17 -5.83 -4.18 7.44
CA CYS A 17 -7.15 -4.32 6.84
C CYS A 17 -7.09 -4.96 5.46
N THR A 18 -8.26 -5.16 4.87
CA THR A 18 -8.41 -5.51 3.47
C THR A 18 -8.90 -4.30 2.67
N GLY A 19 -8.42 -4.16 1.44
CA GLY A 19 -8.99 -3.27 0.43
C GLY A 19 -9.51 -4.06 -0.77
N SER A 20 -10.32 -3.43 -1.60
CA SER A 20 -10.83 -4.02 -2.85
C SER A 20 -10.20 -3.34 -4.05
N ILE A 21 -9.81 -4.13 -5.04
CA ILE A 21 -9.34 -3.60 -6.32
C ILE A 21 -10.54 -3.08 -7.10
N SER A 22 -10.65 -1.76 -7.25
CA SER A 22 -11.74 -1.14 -8.01
C SER A 22 -11.39 -0.94 -9.48
N PHE A 23 -10.09 -0.85 -9.80
CA PHE A 23 -9.64 -0.64 -11.16
C PHE A 23 -8.21 -1.17 -11.40
N ILE A 24 -7.96 -1.68 -12.61
CA ILE A 24 -6.63 -2.07 -13.09
C ILE A 24 -6.48 -1.54 -14.51
N ARG A 25 -5.45 -0.75 -14.78
CA ARG A 25 -5.07 -0.32 -16.14
C ARG A 25 -3.59 -0.53 -16.38
N LYS A 26 -3.24 -0.80 -17.63
CA LYS A 26 -1.86 -0.65 -18.11
C LYS A 26 -1.69 0.79 -18.59
N ASP A 27 -0.65 1.46 -18.11
CA ASP A 27 -0.31 2.84 -18.44
C ASP A 27 1.15 2.90 -18.89
N ASP A 28 1.36 3.11 -20.20
CA ASP A 28 2.64 3.01 -20.90
C ASP A 28 3.47 1.78 -20.49
N ALA A 29 4.38 1.99 -19.53
CA ALA A 29 5.35 1.03 -19.03
C ALA A 29 5.07 0.58 -17.59
N SER A 30 3.86 0.78 -17.06
CA SER A 30 3.48 0.36 -15.70
C SER A 30 2.04 -0.16 -15.64
N HIS A 31 1.71 -0.86 -14.56
CA HIS A 31 0.34 -1.19 -14.20
C HIS A 31 -0.10 -0.27 -13.07
N ILE A 32 -1.23 0.43 -13.27
CA ILE A 32 -1.87 1.20 -12.22
C ILE A 32 -3.01 0.36 -11.65
N ILE A 33 -2.97 0.15 -10.34
CA ILE A 33 -4.03 -0.51 -9.60
C ILE A 33 -4.64 0.50 -8.62
N THR A 34 -5.96 0.60 -8.65
CA THR A 34 -6.73 1.42 -7.74
C THR A 34 -7.32 0.54 -6.65
N ILE A 35 -7.09 0.92 -5.38
CA ILE A 35 -7.54 0.20 -4.21
C ILE A 35 -8.50 1.07 -3.41
N GLU A 36 -9.70 0.57 -3.18
CA GLU A 36 -10.66 1.16 -2.25
C GLU A 36 -10.44 0.59 -0.83
N ILE A 37 -10.58 1.46 0.16
CA ILE A 37 -10.29 1.13 1.56
C ILE A 37 -11.19 1.95 2.50
N GLN A 38 -11.45 1.42 3.69
CA GLN A 38 -12.19 2.15 4.72
C GLN A 38 -11.48 3.47 5.08
N LYS A 39 -12.25 4.56 5.11
CA LYS A 39 -11.77 5.93 5.38
C LYS A 39 -10.87 6.07 6.62
N LYS A 40 -11.10 5.25 7.66
CA LYS A 40 -10.29 5.28 8.90
C LYS A 40 -8.80 4.95 8.68
N PHE A 41 -8.46 4.23 7.61
CA PHE A 41 -7.06 3.87 7.28
C PHE A 41 -6.40 4.87 6.35
N MET A 42 -7.16 5.71 5.64
CA MET A 42 -6.62 6.71 4.70
C MET A 42 -5.64 7.69 5.37
N LYS A 43 -5.78 7.95 6.67
CA LYS A 43 -4.85 8.80 7.43
C LYS A 43 -3.41 8.26 7.52
N TYR A 44 -3.19 6.99 7.18
CA TYR A 44 -1.86 6.37 7.14
C TYR A 44 -1.31 6.25 5.72
N ILE A 45 -2.05 6.70 4.70
CA ILE A 45 -1.69 6.57 3.29
C ILE A 45 -1.44 7.95 2.73
N VAL A 46 -0.25 8.17 2.17
CA VAL A 46 0.16 9.45 1.61
C VAL A 46 0.73 9.23 0.21
N GLU A 47 0.55 10.21 -0.68
CA GLU A 47 1.17 10.19 -2.00
C GLU A 47 2.69 10.07 -1.87
N LYS A 48 3.32 9.23 -2.70
CA LYS A 48 4.75 8.87 -2.66
C LYS A 48 5.19 8.16 -1.38
N GLY A 49 4.26 7.85 -0.48
CA GLY A 49 4.48 6.98 0.67
C GLY A 49 4.51 5.51 0.28
N PHE A 50 4.86 4.68 1.25
CA PHE A 50 4.87 3.23 1.10
C PHE A 50 3.59 2.58 1.62
N ILE A 51 3.24 1.46 1.00
CA ILE A 51 2.19 0.55 1.46
C ILE A 51 2.55 -0.88 1.04
N ALA A 52 2.23 -1.86 1.88
CA ALA A 52 2.33 -3.26 1.51
C ALA A 52 0.97 -3.80 1.07
N ILE A 53 0.92 -4.35 -0.15
CA ILE A 53 -0.27 -5.02 -0.72
C ILE A 53 0.06 -6.50 -0.90
N ASP A 54 -0.66 -7.38 -0.19
CA ASP A 54 -0.37 -8.83 -0.14
C ASP A 54 1.12 -9.11 0.16
N GLY A 55 1.73 -8.30 1.04
CA GLY A 55 3.13 -8.40 1.43
C GLY A 55 4.13 -7.75 0.45
N ILE A 56 3.66 -7.21 -0.66
CA ILE A 56 4.51 -6.55 -1.67
C ILE A 56 4.63 -5.08 -1.32
N SER A 57 5.86 -4.62 -1.06
CA SER A 57 6.16 -3.21 -0.84
C SER A 57 5.99 -2.40 -2.13
N LEU A 58 5.05 -1.47 -2.14
CA LEU A 58 4.74 -0.60 -3.28
C LEU A 58 4.73 0.87 -2.87
N THR A 59 4.82 1.74 -3.86
CA THR A 59 4.72 3.20 -3.69
C THR A 59 3.34 3.66 -4.13
N VAL A 60 2.69 4.44 -3.27
CA VAL A 60 1.41 5.10 -3.57
C VAL A 60 1.66 6.20 -4.61
N SER A 61 1.06 6.07 -5.78
CA SER A 61 1.21 7.04 -6.87
C SER A 61 0.21 8.19 -6.76
N SER A 62 -0.98 7.95 -6.19
CA SER A 62 -2.02 8.97 -6.03
C SER A 62 -2.98 8.64 -4.90
N ILE A 63 -3.60 9.68 -4.34
CA ILE A 63 -4.72 9.56 -3.40
C ILE A 63 -6.00 9.95 -4.16
N ILE A 64 -7.03 9.12 -4.06
CA ILE A 64 -8.32 9.36 -4.69
C ILE A 64 -9.44 9.35 -3.65
N ASN A 65 -10.66 9.70 -4.06
CA ASN A 65 -11.80 9.62 -3.17
C ASN A 65 -12.09 8.15 -2.80
N GLY A 66 -12.00 7.81 -1.52
CA GLY A 66 -12.28 6.45 -1.02
C GLY A 66 -11.14 5.44 -1.17
N GLY A 67 -9.96 5.86 -1.64
CA GLY A 67 -8.89 4.92 -1.95
C GLY A 67 -7.57 5.58 -2.38
N PHE A 68 -6.71 4.77 -2.96
CA PHE A 68 -5.41 5.19 -3.47
C PHE A 68 -5.02 4.39 -4.72
N GLU A 69 -4.06 4.90 -5.47
CA GLU A 69 -3.45 4.20 -6.60
C GLU A 69 -2.01 3.80 -6.29
N VAL A 70 -1.57 2.68 -6.85
CA VAL A 70 -0.16 2.27 -6.90
C VAL A 70 0.26 2.08 -8.35
N SER A 71 1.47 2.52 -8.68
CA SER A 71 2.11 2.23 -9.97
C SER A 71 3.13 1.11 -9.80
N ILE A 72 2.98 0.06 -10.60
CA ILE A 72 3.75 -1.17 -10.49
C ILE A 72 4.51 -1.37 -11.80
N ILE A 73 5.83 -1.48 -11.72
CA ILE A 73 6.65 -1.78 -12.90
C ILE A 73 6.33 -3.20 -13.42
N PRO A 74 6.50 -3.47 -14.73
CA PRO A 74 6.00 -4.71 -15.35
C PRO A 74 6.61 -5.95 -14.72
N HIS A 75 7.93 -5.93 -14.45
CA HIS A 75 8.60 -7.04 -13.80
C HIS A 75 7.97 -7.40 -12.45
N THR A 76 7.70 -6.42 -11.58
CA THR A 76 7.04 -6.66 -10.27
C THR A 76 5.63 -7.16 -10.45
N PHE A 77 4.88 -6.63 -11.41
CA PHE A 77 3.52 -7.10 -11.69
C PHE A 77 3.53 -8.58 -12.10
N ASP A 78 4.37 -8.92 -13.08
CA ASP A 78 4.43 -10.25 -13.70
C ASP A 78 4.92 -11.36 -12.75
N VAL A 79 5.85 -11.05 -11.84
CA VAL A 79 6.44 -12.04 -10.92
C VAL A 79 5.73 -12.15 -9.57
N THR A 80 4.66 -11.39 -9.35
CA THR A 80 3.91 -11.39 -8.08
C THR A 80 2.46 -11.82 -8.26
N VAL A 81 1.77 -12.09 -7.15
CA VAL A 81 0.35 -12.48 -7.13
C VAL A 81 -0.56 -11.42 -7.75
N LEU A 82 -0.11 -10.16 -7.84
CA LEU A 82 -0.88 -9.06 -8.41
C LEU A 82 -1.23 -9.27 -9.89
N SER A 83 -0.41 -10.03 -10.64
CA SER A 83 -0.73 -10.44 -12.02
C SER A 83 -1.97 -11.34 -12.13
N LEU A 84 -2.32 -12.04 -11.04
CA LEU A 84 -3.46 -12.96 -10.98
C LEU A 84 -4.72 -12.28 -10.43
N ARG A 85 -4.60 -11.06 -9.91
CA ARG A 85 -5.71 -10.30 -9.33
C ARG A 85 -6.55 -9.65 -10.42
N LYS A 86 -7.83 -9.49 -10.14
CA LYS A 86 -8.81 -8.81 -11.00
C LYS A 86 -9.60 -7.77 -10.21
N VAL A 87 -10.29 -6.89 -10.93
CA VAL A 87 -11.26 -5.96 -10.35
C VAL A 87 -12.30 -6.75 -9.53
N GLY A 88 -12.57 -6.28 -8.33
CA GLY A 88 -13.45 -6.92 -7.34
C GLY A 88 -12.72 -7.83 -6.34
N ASP A 89 -11.47 -8.22 -6.60
CA ASP A 89 -10.70 -9.01 -5.64
C ASP A 89 -10.32 -8.18 -4.41
N TYR A 90 -10.23 -8.85 -3.26
CA TYR A 90 -9.69 -8.29 -2.03
C TYR A 90 -8.20 -8.56 -1.91
N VAL A 91 -7.49 -7.59 -1.35
CA VAL A 91 -6.06 -7.65 -1.04
C VAL A 91 -5.82 -7.28 0.42
N ASN A 92 -4.79 -7.90 1.02
CA ASN A 92 -4.34 -7.54 2.36
C ASN A 92 -3.51 -6.27 2.30
N LEU A 93 -3.78 -5.33 3.21
CA LEU A 93 -3.10 -4.05 3.29
C LEU A 93 -2.42 -3.91 4.65
N GLU A 94 -1.13 -3.60 4.61
CA GLU A 94 -0.33 -3.20 5.77
C GLU A 94 0.18 -1.78 5.50
N VAL A 95 -0.15 -0.85 6.40
CA VAL A 95 0.28 0.55 6.29
C VAL A 95 1.67 0.71 6.87
N ASP A 96 2.42 1.71 6.38
CA ASP A 96 3.75 2.02 6.91
C ASP A 96 3.70 2.24 8.43
N ILE A 97 4.48 1.43 9.16
CA ILE A 97 4.58 1.49 10.61
C ILE A 97 5.00 2.89 11.11
N THR A 98 5.75 3.64 10.29
CA THR A 98 6.16 5.02 10.55
C THR A 98 4.96 5.92 10.79
N ALA A 99 3.88 5.77 10.00
CA ALA A 99 2.66 6.57 10.14
C ALA A 99 1.96 6.31 11.49
N LYS A 100 1.93 5.05 11.94
CA LYS A 100 1.37 4.67 13.25
C LYS A 100 2.18 5.21 14.41
N TYR A 101 3.51 5.17 14.34
CA TYR A 101 4.37 5.76 15.36
C TYR A 101 4.18 7.27 15.47
N ILE A 102 4.14 7.98 14.33
CA ILE A 102 3.88 9.42 14.28
C ILE A 102 2.52 9.74 14.92
N GLU A 103 1.46 9.02 14.55
CA GLU A 103 0.14 9.22 15.16
C GLU A 103 0.18 9.05 16.69
N ASN A 104 0.81 7.99 17.19
CA ASN A 104 0.87 7.74 18.63
C ASN A 104 1.64 8.85 19.36
N ILE A 105 2.74 9.35 18.80
CA ILE A 105 3.51 10.47 19.37
C ILE A 105 2.66 11.74 19.41
N VAL A 106 2.05 12.12 18.28
CA VAL A 106 1.22 13.33 18.20
C VAL A 106 0.05 13.27 19.19
N ARG A 107 -0.66 12.13 19.25
CA ARG A 107 -1.79 11.94 20.16
C ARG A 107 -1.40 12.04 21.63
N ASN A 108 -0.21 11.58 22.00
CA ASN A 108 0.27 11.64 23.38
C ASN A 108 0.81 13.03 23.74
N ASN A 109 1.38 13.76 22.79
CA ASN A 109 1.80 15.15 23.01
C ASN A 109 0.62 16.11 23.16
N SER A 110 -0.52 15.87 22.50
CA SER A 110 -1.74 16.67 22.67
C SER A 110 -2.49 16.43 23.99
N LYS A 111 -2.02 15.51 24.84
CA LYS A 111 -2.59 15.23 26.18
C LYS A 111 -1.92 16.02 27.31
N TYR A 112 -0.92 16.84 26.97
CA TYR A 112 -0.25 17.77 27.86
C TYR A 112 -0.36 19.19 27.29
#